data_AF-A0A285U5S5-F1
#
_entry.id   AF-A0A285U5S5-F1
#
_cell.length_a   1.000
_cell.length_b   1.000
_cell.length_c   1.000
_cell.angle_alpha   90.00
_cell.angle_beta   90.00
_cell.angle_gamma   90.00
#
_symmetry.space_group_name_H-M   'P 1'
#
loop_
_entity.id
_entity.type
_entity.pdbx_description
1 polymer ?
#
loop_
_entity_poly.entity_id
_entity_poly.type
_entity_poly.pdbx_seq_one_letter_code
_entity_poly.pdbx_strand_id
1 'polypeptide(L)'
;MPINIPKNLPAGEVLRKEKIFVMEEDRARTQEIRPLNILVFNLMPEKEKTELQLLRLLGNTPLQTNVTFLNTATYTSKNVSKSHLELFYKTFDEIKNRRFDGMIITGAPVERMEFEEVNYWDEITRVMDWAKTNVTSSMYICWGAQAALYHHFGIGKFELPKKCSGIYGHVITDLTVDLVRGFSDEFLAPHSRHTDVSIDEIRNHPDLRLLSYSEDAGAFIIQSKDTKHIMITGHLEYDATTLADEYHRDVAKGEPVDIPVNYFPNNDPSKEPKNTWRAHSHLLFYNWLNYYVYQETPYDWHFVEENEEDQIEYHI
;
A
#
# COMPACT_ATOMS: atom_id res chain seq x y z
N MET A 1 -6.78 -7.01 -17.92
CA MET A 1 -7.70 -8.04 -18.46
C MET A 1 -6.88 -9.08 -19.22
N PRO A 2 -7.03 -10.37 -18.92
CA PRO A 2 -6.29 -11.44 -19.61
C PRO A 2 -6.69 -11.60 -21.06
N ILE A 3 -5.78 -12.17 -21.85
CA ILE A 3 -6.04 -12.56 -23.22
C ILE A 3 -6.89 -13.83 -23.25
N ASN A 4 -7.95 -13.81 -24.06
CA ASN A 4 -8.73 -14.99 -24.39
C ASN A 4 -8.06 -15.69 -25.56
N ILE A 5 -7.72 -16.97 -25.41
CA ILE A 5 -7.13 -17.77 -26.49
C ILE A 5 -7.95 -19.05 -26.73
N PRO A 6 -7.92 -19.59 -27.96
CA PRO A 6 -8.49 -20.91 -28.22
C PRO A 6 -7.87 -21.98 -27.30
N LYS A 7 -8.71 -22.87 -26.76
CA LYS A 7 -8.34 -23.90 -25.77
C LYS A 7 -7.08 -24.73 -26.13
N ASN A 8 -6.83 -24.93 -27.42
CA ASN A 8 -5.74 -25.75 -27.93
C ASN A 8 -4.62 -24.96 -28.61
N LEU A 9 -4.52 -23.64 -28.38
CA LEU A 9 -3.42 -22.85 -28.94
C LEU A 9 -2.10 -23.24 -28.22
N PRO A 10 -1.06 -23.74 -28.93
CA PRO A 10 0.18 -24.17 -28.31
C PRO A 10 0.89 -23.08 -27.50
N ALA A 11 0.72 -21.82 -27.90
CA ALA A 11 1.22 -20.66 -27.16
C ALA A 11 0.62 -20.57 -25.74
N GLY A 12 -0.57 -21.12 -25.50
CA GLY A 12 -1.18 -21.13 -24.17
C GLY A 12 -0.35 -21.86 -23.12
N GLU A 13 0.30 -22.97 -23.48
CA GLU A 13 1.19 -23.68 -22.55
C GLU A 13 2.47 -22.90 -22.27
N VAL A 14 3.03 -22.24 -23.29
CA VAL A 14 4.23 -21.40 -23.15
C VAL A 14 3.93 -20.20 -22.26
N LEU A 15 2.84 -19.48 -22.53
CA LEU A 15 2.38 -18.35 -21.71
C LEU A 15 2.12 -18.77 -20.25
N ARG A 16 1.48 -19.94 -20.02
CA ARG A 16 1.28 -20.48 -18.67
C ARG A 16 2.61 -20.82 -17.97
N LYS A 17 3.61 -21.34 -18.69
CA LYS A 17 4.96 -21.57 -18.14
C LYS A 17 5.68 -20.27 -17.80
N GLU A 18 5.44 -19.22 -18.59
CA GLU A 18 5.87 -17.84 -18.31
C GLU A 18 4.98 -17.13 -17.27
N LYS A 19 4.04 -17.88 -16.65
CA LYS A 19 3.02 -17.41 -15.70
C LYS A 19 2.07 -16.35 -16.23
N ILE A 20 2.10 -16.01 -17.51
CA ILE A 20 1.14 -15.09 -18.12
C ILE A 20 -0.27 -15.69 -17.97
N PHE A 21 -1.18 -14.90 -17.38
CA PHE A 21 -2.54 -15.36 -17.13
C PHE A 21 -3.31 -15.40 -18.45
N VAL A 22 -3.71 -16.61 -18.83
CA VAL A 22 -4.48 -16.90 -20.03
C VAL A 22 -5.83 -17.45 -19.60
N MET A 23 -6.92 -16.87 -20.11
CA MET A 23 -8.25 -17.44 -19.90
C MET A 23 -8.64 -18.34 -21.06
N GLU A 24 -9.20 -19.50 -20.70
CA GLU A 24 -9.91 -20.35 -21.66
C GLU A 24 -11.28 -19.72 -21.98
N GLU A 25 -11.72 -19.89 -23.23
CA GLU A 25 -12.90 -19.23 -23.79
C GLU A 25 -14.19 -19.50 -23.00
N ASP A 26 -14.32 -20.69 -22.39
CA ASP A 26 -15.47 -21.06 -21.56
C ASP A 26 -15.53 -20.25 -20.25
N ARG A 27 -14.37 -19.97 -19.62
CA ARG A 27 -14.26 -19.20 -18.38
C ARG A 27 -14.46 -17.70 -18.62
N ALA A 28 -14.09 -17.21 -19.81
CA ALA A 28 -14.31 -15.83 -20.20
C ALA A 28 -15.81 -15.47 -20.32
N ARG A 29 -16.66 -16.46 -20.64
CA ARG A 29 -18.12 -16.26 -20.84
C ARG A 29 -18.91 -16.14 -19.53
N THR A 30 -18.36 -16.61 -18.41
CA THR A 30 -19.02 -16.59 -17.10
C THR A 30 -18.42 -15.55 -16.14
N GLN A 31 -17.52 -14.70 -16.63
CA GLN A 31 -16.86 -13.71 -15.78
C GLN A 31 -17.81 -12.55 -15.47
N GLU A 32 -18.17 -12.42 -14.20
CA GLU A 32 -18.91 -11.28 -13.70
C GLU A 32 -17.94 -10.26 -13.10
N ILE A 33 -17.97 -9.04 -13.64
CA ILE A 33 -17.11 -7.93 -13.18
C ILE A 33 -18.00 -7.01 -12.34
N ARG A 34 -17.57 -6.72 -11.11
CA ARG A 34 -18.19 -5.72 -10.24
C ARG A 34 -17.19 -4.62 -9.84
N PRO A 35 -17.68 -3.45 -9.40
CA PRO A 35 -16.81 -2.44 -8.80
C PRO A 35 -16.07 -2.98 -7.57
N LEU A 36 -14.80 -2.59 -7.43
CA LEU A 36 -13.98 -2.89 -6.26
C LEU A 36 -14.10 -1.78 -5.22
N ASN A 37 -14.38 -2.13 -3.98
CA ASN A 37 -14.41 -1.25 -2.84
C ASN A 37 -13.02 -1.26 -2.18
N ILE A 38 -12.32 -0.13 -2.25
CA ILE A 38 -11.00 0.07 -1.68
C ILE A 38 -11.11 1.02 -0.48
N LEU A 39 -10.65 0.56 0.68
CA LEU A 39 -10.52 1.39 1.88
C LEU A 39 -9.14 2.04 1.90
N VAL A 40 -9.05 3.34 2.16
CA VAL A 40 -7.77 4.04 2.34
C VAL A 40 -7.75 4.67 3.73
N PHE A 41 -6.98 4.09 4.63
CA PHE A 41 -6.68 4.69 5.93
C PHE A 41 -5.53 5.68 5.77
N ASN A 42 -5.91 6.95 5.55
CA ASN A 42 -4.96 8.03 5.27
C ASN A 42 -4.49 8.69 6.58
N LEU A 43 -3.28 8.37 6.99
CA LEU A 43 -2.59 8.89 8.18
C LEU A 43 -1.61 10.03 7.85
N MET A 44 -1.50 10.42 6.57
CA MET A 44 -0.60 11.48 6.15
C MET A 44 -1.10 12.85 6.63
N PRO A 45 -0.18 13.80 6.91
CA PRO A 45 -0.55 15.13 7.34
C PRO A 45 -1.20 15.94 6.21
N GLU A 46 -0.69 15.82 4.98
CA GLU A 46 -1.22 16.49 3.77
C GLU A 46 -2.23 15.58 3.07
N LYS A 47 -3.41 15.40 3.65
CA LYS A 47 -4.38 14.38 3.19
C LYS A 47 -4.77 14.52 1.73
N GLU A 48 -5.14 15.72 1.27
CA GLU A 48 -5.57 15.97 -0.11
C GLU A 48 -4.47 15.63 -1.14
N LYS A 49 -3.20 15.87 -0.79
CA LYS A 49 -2.06 15.50 -1.63
C LYS A 49 -1.95 13.98 -1.76
N THR A 50 -2.03 13.27 -0.63
CA THR A 50 -2.00 11.79 -0.60
C THR A 50 -3.22 11.18 -1.28
N GLU A 51 -4.41 11.76 -1.14
CA GLU A 51 -5.62 11.37 -1.86
C GLU A 51 -5.38 11.42 -3.37
N LEU A 52 -4.88 12.55 -3.89
CA LEU A 52 -4.59 12.70 -5.31
C LEU A 52 -3.56 11.68 -5.82
N GLN A 53 -2.49 11.46 -5.06
CA GLN A 53 -1.43 10.51 -5.39
C GLN A 53 -1.96 9.08 -5.52
N LEU A 54 -2.73 8.61 -4.52
CA LEU A 54 -3.29 7.27 -4.51
C LEU A 54 -4.41 7.12 -5.55
N LEU A 55 -5.32 8.09 -5.68
CA LEU A 55 -6.42 8.03 -6.65
C LEU A 55 -5.92 7.99 -8.09
N ARG A 56 -4.80 8.66 -8.39
CA ARG A 56 -4.18 8.59 -9.73
C ARG A 56 -3.73 7.17 -10.07
N LEU A 57 -3.24 6.42 -9.10
CA LEU A 57 -2.77 5.05 -9.28
C LEU A 57 -3.93 4.05 -9.28
N LEU A 58 -4.90 4.23 -8.36
CA LEU A 58 -6.10 3.41 -8.26
C LEU A 58 -7.08 3.60 -9.43
N GLY A 59 -7.01 4.74 -10.12
CA GLY A 59 -7.79 5.01 -11.32
C GLY A 59 -7.15 4.48 -12.63
N ASN A 60 -5.91 4.00 -12.59
CA ASN A 60 -5.19 3.54 -13.77
C ASN A 60 -5.43 2.05 -14.05
N THR A 61 -6.70 1.65 -14.11
CA THR A 61 -7.16 0.28 -14.38
C THR A 61 -8.50 0.31 -15.12
N PRO A 62 -8.81 -0.66 -15.98
CA PRO A 62 -10.15 -0.79 -16.56
C PRO A 62 -11.23 -1.21 -15.54
N LEU A 63 -10.84 -1.65 -14.34
CA LEU A 63 -11.77 -2.02 -13.28
C LEU A 63 -12.31 -0.77 -12.58
N GLN A 64 -13.62 -0.72 -12.33
CA GLN A 64 -14.20 0.37 -11.55
C GLN A 64 -13.76 0.25 -10.08
N THR A 65 -13.19 1.31 -9.51
CA THR A 65 -12.78 1.38 -8.10
C THR A 65 -13.61 2.43 -7.34
N ASN A 66 -14.25 1.99 -6.26
CA ASN A 66 -14.94 2.82 -5.29
C ASN A 66 -14.03 3.01 -4.09
N VAL A 67 -13.58 4.23 -3.84
CA VAL A 67 -12.66 4.53 -2.72
C VAL A 67 -13.43 5.10 -1.54
N THR A 68 -13.20 4.53 -0.35
CA THR A 68 -13.67 5.09 0.92
C THR A 68 -12.45 5.50 1.73
N PHE A 69 -12.40 6.77 2.16
CA PHE A 69 -11.32 7.24 3.03
C PHE A 69 -11.68 7.06 4.50
N LEU A 70 -10.73 6.54 5.28
CA LEU A 70 -10.83 6.35 6.73
C LEU A 70 -9.88 7.33 7.43
N ASN A 71 -10.37 7.96 8.50
CA ASN A 71 -9.57 8.78 9.40
C ASN A 71 -9.67 8.22 10.83
N THR A 72 -8.66 8.50 11.64
CA THR A 72 -8.70 8.23 13.09
C THR A 72 -9.82 9.04 13.75
N ALA A 73 -10.54 8.43 14.69
CA ALA A 73 -11.61 9.11 15.41
C ALA A 73 -11.06 10.06 16.49
N THR A 74 -9.93 9.71 17.12
CA THR A 74 -9.36 10.44 18.26
C THR A 74 -8.42 11.58 17.89
N TYR A 75 -7.84 11.58 16.68
CA TYR A 75 -6.85 12.57 16.27
C TYR A 75 -7.38 13.60 15.26
N THR A 76 -7.30 14.87 15.63
CA THR A 76 -7.62 16.00 14.76
C THR A 76 -6.41 16.35 13.89
N SER A 77 -6.56 16.19 12.58
CA SER A 77 -5.52 16.56 11.61
C SER A 77 -5.29 18.07 11.60
N LYS A 78 -4.03 18.50 11.69
CA LYS A 78 -3.66 19.93 11.79
C LYS A 78 -3.68 20.68 10.45
N ASN A 79 -3.53 19.97 9.33
CA ASN A 79 -3.31 20.56 8.01
C ASN A 79 -4.50 20.39 7.05
N VAL A 80 -5.67 20.00 7.55
CA VAL A 80 -6.84 19.68 6.72
C VAL A 80 -8.08 20.34 7.30
N SER A 81 -8.93 20.89 6.45
CA SER A 81 -10.17 21.53 6.91
C SER A 81 -11.10 20.51 7.55
N LYS A 82 -11.77 20.89 8.65
CA LYS A 82 -12.75 20.02 9.32
C LYS A 82 -13.87 19.60 8.36
N SER A 83 -14.31 20.51 7.48
CA SER A 83 -15.32 20.26 6.46
C SER A 83 -14.92 19.18 5.46
N HIS A 84 -13.64 19.11 5.06
CA HIS A 84 -13.15 18.06 4.17
C HIS A 84 -13.25 16.68 4.83
N LEU A 85 -12.83 16.59 6.10
CA LEU A 85 -12.92 15.35 6.87
C LEU A 85 -14.37 14.91 7.07
N GLU A 86 -15.26 15.81 7.47
CA GLU A 86 -16.67 15.49 7.72
C GLU A 86 -17.42 15.02 6.45
N LEU A 87 -17.06 15.55 5.27
CA LEU A 87 -17.72 15.21 4.02
C LEU A 87 -17.18 13.92 3.37
N PHE A 88 -15.87 13.70 3.43
CA PHE A 88 -15.20 12.69 2.61
C PHE A 88 -14.58 11.53 3.38
N TYR A 89 -14.47 11.65 4.71
CA TYR A 89 -13.88 10.61 5.55
C TYR A 89 -14.92 9.90 6.41
N LYS A 90 -14.65 8.63 6.67
CA LYS A 90 -15.35 7.79 7.61
C LYS A 90 -14.47 7.50 8.82
N THR A 91 -15.13 7.08 9.89
CA THR A 91 -14.51 6.50 11.08
C THR A 91 -14.64 4.97 11.07
N PHE A 92 -13.88 4.29 11.93
CA PHE A 92 -13.93 2.82 12.01
C PHE A 92 -15.33 2.31 12.36
N ASP A 93 -16.02 2.97 13.29
CA ASP A 93 -17.36 2.54 13.72
C ASP A 93 -18.41 2.64 12.60
N GLU A 94 -18.21 3.50 11.60
CA GLU A 94 -19.08 3.58 10.42
C GLU A 94 -18.84 2.48 9.39
N ILE A 95 -17.68 1.80 9.42
CA ILE A 95 -17.28 0.80 8.41
C ILE A 95 -17.12 -0.62 8.95
N LYS A 96 -17.13 -0.82 10.27
CA LYS A 96 -16.88 -2.11 10.92
C LYS A 96 -17.78 -3.27 10.43
N ASN A 97 -19.02 -2.98 10.01
CA ASN A 97 -19.97 -3.98 9.51
C ASN A 97 -19.93 -4.16 7.98
N ARG A 98 -18.96 -3.54 7.30
CA ARG A 98 -18.77 -3.64 5.85
C ARG A 98 -17.61 -4.58 5.54
N ARG A 99 -17.54 -5.02 4.29
CA ARG A 99 -16.37 -5.68 3.71
C ARG A 99 -15.79 -4.83 2.58
N PHE A 100 -14.48 -4.96 2.37
CA PHE A 100 -13.75 -4.28 1.31
C PHE A 100 -12.91 -5.30 0.55
N ASP A 101 -12.67 -5.02 -0.73
CA ASP A 101 -11.85 -5.87 -1.57
C ASP A 101 -10.37 -5.61 -1.28
N GLY A 102 -10.01 -4.34 -1.09
CA GLY A 102 -8.64 -3.94 -0.77
C GLY A 102 -8.59 -2.84 0.29
N MET A 103 -7.48 -2.79 1.02
CA MET A 103 -7.19 -1.69 1.94
C MET A 103 -5.78 -1.14 1.73
N ILE A 104 -5.61 0.18 1.87
CA ILE A 104 -4.32 0.85 1.95
C ILE A 104 -4.20 1.55 3.30
N ILE A 105 -3.14 1.30 4.07
CA ILE A 105 -2.75 2.13 5.22
C ILE A 105 -1.50 2.92 4.83
N THR A 106 -1.59 4.24 4.88
CA THR A 106 -0.50 5.13 4.43
C THR A 106 0.60 5.26 5.48
N GLY A 107 1.68 5.97 5.12
CA GLY A 107 2.64 6.46 6.10
C GLY A 107 2.03 7.47 7.08
N ALA A 108 2.79 7.78 8.12
CA ALA A 108 2.44 8.77 9.13
C ALA A 108 3.71 9.42 9.71
N PRO A 109 3.67 10.68 10.16
CA PRO A 109 4.85 11.41 10.65
C PRO A 109 5.12 11.10 12.15
N VAL A 110 5.17 9.82 12.51
CA VAL A 110 5.30 9.35 13.91
C VAL A 110 6.40 8.30 14.09
N GLU A 111 7.23 8.07 13.08
CA GLU A 111 8.18 6.96 13.02
C GLU A 111 9.25 6.94 14.14
N ARG A 112 9.54 8.08 14.77
CA ARG A 112 10.50 8.16 15.88
C ARG A 112 9.89 7.82 17.24
N MET A 113 8.56 7.68 17.33
CA MET A 113 7.88 7.23 18.54
C MET A 113 7.91 5.70 18.59
N GLU A 114 7.93 5.13 19.79
CA GLU A 114 7.61 3.70 19.94
C GLU A 114 6.15 3.46 19.52
N PHE A 115 5.85 2.28 18.98
CA PHE A 115 4.55 2.01 18.36
C PHE A 115 3.40 2.24 19.34
N GLU A 116 3.52 1.71 20.56
CA GLU A 116 2.52 1.80 21.63
C GLU A 116 2.36 3.22 22.19
N GLU A 117 3.33 4.11 21.94
CA GLU A 117 3.24 5.51 22.36
C GLU A 117 2.50 6.38 21.34
N VAL A 118 2.23 5.87 20.13
CA VAL A 118 1.46 6.59 19.12
C VAL A 118 0.01 6.70 19.56
N ASN A 119 -0.52 7.93 19.65
CA ASN A 119 -1.86 8.21 20.19
C ASN A 119 -3.00 7.37 19.60
N TYR A 120 -2.89 6.97 18.34
CA TYR A 120 -3.90 6.20 17.61
C TYR A 120 -3.46 4.76 17.35
N TRP A 121 -2.47 4.24 18.08
CA TRP A 121 -1.98 2.87 17.93
C TRP A 121 -3.09 1.83 18.11
N ASP A 122 -3.88 1.95 19.18
CA ASP A 122 -5.02 1.08 19.45
C ASP A 122 -6.08 1.12 18.32
N GLU A 123 -6.29 2.28 17.70
CA GLU A 123 -7.20 2.39 16.55
C GLU A 123 -6.65 1.67 15.31
N ILE A 124 -5.36 1.84 15.01
CA ILE A 124 -4.75 1.20 13.84
C ILE A 124 -4.72 -0.31 14.03
N THR A 125 -4.31 -0.81 15.20
CA THR A 125 -4.30 -2.25 15.49
C THR A 125 -5.72 -2.85 15.41
N ARG A 126 -6.74 -2.15 15.91
CA ARG A 126 -8.15 -2.55 15.74
C ARG A 126 -8.57 -2.63 14.28
N VAL A 127 -8.17 -1.67 13.44
CA VAL A 127 -8.43 -1.70 11.98
C VAL A 127 -7.68 -2.86 11.32
N MET A 128 -6.42 -3.09 11.68
CA MET A 128 -5.60 -4.18 11.13
C MET A 128 -6.15 -5.56 11.52
N ASP A 129 -6.66 -5.72 12.73
CA ASP A 129 -7.29 -6.97 13.18
C ASP A 129 -8.63 -7.21 12.48
N TRP A 130 -9.47 -6.18 12.36
CA TRP A 130 -10.70 -6.26 11.57
C TRP A 130 -10.43 -6.61 10.10
N ALA A 131 -9.36 -6.07 9.51
CA ALA A 131 -9.02 -6.32 8.12
C ALA A 131 -8.73 -7.79 7.81
N LYS A 132 -8.29 -8.60 8.80
CA LYS A 132 -8.02 -10.04 8.62
C LYS A 132 -9.23 -10.82 8.08
N THR A 133 -10.44 -10.41 8.46
CA THR A 133 -11.70 -11.07 8.08
C THR A 133 -12.56 -10.26 7.11
N ASN A 134 -12.33 -8.94 7.03
CA ASN A 134 -13.19 -8.01 6.31
C ASN A 134 -12.55 -7.39 5.05
N VAL A 135 -11.26 -7.63 4.83
CA VAL A 135 -10.51 -7.15 3.67
C VAL A 135 -9.77 -8.33 3.01
N THR A 136 -9.86 -8.45 1.69
CA THR A 136 -9.17 -9.53 0.96
C THR A 136 -7.65 -9.32 0.93
N SER A 137 -7.19 -8.11 0.58
CA SER A 137 -5.76 -7.76 0.54
C SER A 137 -5.50 -6.35 1.08
N SER A 138 -4.47 -6.22 1.92
CA SER A 138 -4.06 -4.96 2.55
C SER A 138 -2.64 -4.57 2.14
N MET A 139 -2.49 -3.35 1.64
CA MET A 139 -1.21 -2.72 1.35
C MET A 139 -0.89 -1.68 2.43
N TYR A 140 0.35 -1.68 2.90
CA TYR A 140 0.83 -0.80 3.95
C TYR A 140 2.04 -0.03 3.43
N ILE A 141 2.07 1.29 3.63
CA ILE A 141 3.07 2.18 3.02
C ILE A 141 3.88 2.89 4.12
N CYS A 142 5.21 2.94 3.95
CA CYS A 142 6.16 3.60 4.84
C CYS A 142 5.96 3.21 6.32
N TRP A 143 5.63 4.15 7.21
CA TRP A 143 5.38 3.81 8.62
C TRP A 143 4.22 2.82 8.79
N GLY A 144 3.20 2.85 7.93
CA GLY A 144 2.14 1.84 7.95
C GLY A 144 2.67 0.42 7.70
N ALA A 145 3.70 0.27 6.84
CA ALA A 145 4.39 -1.00 6.63
C ALA A 145 5.11 -1.48 7.89
N GLN A 146 5.76 -0.57 8.61
CA GLN A 146 6.43 -0.88 9.88
C GLN A 146 5.41 -1.27 10.96
N ALA A 147 4.30 -0.56 11.06
CA ALA A 147 3.21 -0.87 11.98
C ALA A 147 2.62 -2.27 11.72
N ALA A 148 2.42 -2.64 10.46
CA ALA A 148 1.94 -3.97 10.08
C ALA A 148 2.96 -5.07 10.35
N LEU A 149 4.24 -4.83 10.06
CA LEU A 149 5.34 -5.76 10.38
C LEU A 149 5.39 -6.04 11.88
N TYR A 150 5.25 -5.00 12.69
CA TYR A 150 5.26 -5.12 14.13
C TYR A 150 4.02 -5.86 14.65
N HIS A 151 2.81 -5.40 14.29
CA HIS A 151 1.56 -5.95 14.82
C HIS A 151 1.27 -7.39 14.37
N HIS A 152 1.57 -7.71 13.10
CA HIS A 152 1.24 -9.04 12.55
C HIS A 152 2.38 -10.06 12.67
N PHE A 153 3.63 -9.60 12.68
CA PHE A 153 4.80 -10.48 12.58
C PHE A 153 5.86 -10.25 13.67
N GLY A 154 5.62 -9.31 14.60
CA GLY A 154 6.53 -9.03 15.70
C GLY A 154 7.87 -8.40 15.28
N ILE A 155 7.99 -7.90 14.05
CA ILE A 155 9.21 -7.28 13.54
C ILE A 155 9.19 -5.79 13.85
N GLY A 156 10.10 -5.35 14.71
CA GLY A 156 10.24 -3.95 15.11
C GLY A 156 10.94 -3.07 14.07
N LYS A 157 11.00 -1.77 14.38
CA LYS A 157 11.78 -0.78 13.63
C LYS A 157 13.02 -0.37 14.42
N PHE A 158 14.04 0.12 13.72
CA PHE A 158 15.22 0.74 14.32
C PHE A 158 15.47 2.12 13.72
N GLU A 159 16.06 3.03 14.50
CA GLU A 159 16.41 4.36 14.02
C GLU A 159 17.66 4.32 13.13
N LEU A 160 17.60 5.02 12.00
CA LEU A 160 18.73 5.18 11.10
C LEU A 160 19.69 6.26 11.61
N PRO A 161 21.01 6.12 11.40
CA PRO A 161 21.98 7.16 11.75
C PRO A 161 21.70 8.51 11.06
N LYS A 162 21.03 8.47 9.91
CA LYS A 162 20.65 9.62 9.09
C LYS A 162 19.34 9.33 8.37
N LYS A 163 18.54 10.37 8.09
CA LYS A 163 17.33 10.23 7.26
C LYS A 163 17.66 9.57 5.92
N CYS A 164 16.97 8.49 5.59
CA CYS A 164 16.92 7.94 4.24
C CYS A 164 15.94 8.80 3.44
N SER A 165 16.47 9.70 2.60
CA SER A 165 15.68 10.65 1.80
C SER A 165 16.28 10.73 0.40
N GLY A 166 15.54 10.28 -0.62
CA GLY A 166 16.03 10.24 -2.00
C GLY A 166 15.40 9.16 -2.85
N ILE A 167 15.98 8.95 -4.02
CA ILE A 167 15.62 7.92 -4.99
C ILE A 167 16.71 6.86 -4.99
N TYR A 168 16.34 5.62 -4.68
CA TYR A 168 17.28 4.52 -4.50
C TYR A 168 17.02 3.40 -5.50
N GLY A 169 18.08 2.66 -5.84
CA GLY A 169 18.00 1.47 -6.68
C GLY A 169 17.59 0.24 -5.88
N HIS A 170 16.66 -0.54 -6.44
CA HIS A 170 16.08 -1.73 -5.84
C HIS A 170 16.20 -2.92 -6.78
N VAL A 171 16.44 -4.09 -6.21
CA VAL A 171 16.49 -5.38 -6.91
C VAL A 171 15.25 -6.19 -6.55
N ILE A 172 14.73 -6.96 -7.50
CA ILE A 172 13.68 -7.96 -7.27
C ILE A 172 14.30 -9.33 -6.94
N THR A 173 13.82 -9.99 -5.89
CA THR A 173 14.33 -11.29 -5.44
C THR A 173 13.64 -12.48 -6.12
N ASP A 174 12.40 -12.30 -6.58
CA ASP A 174 11.61 -13.32 -7.30
C ASP A 174 10.67 -12.64 -8.32
N LEU A 175 11.12 -12.59 -9.58
CA LEU A 175 10.36 -12.01 -10.71
C LEU A 175 9.12 -12.84 -11.08
N THR A 176 8.94 -14.01 -10.48
CA THR A 176 7.80 -14.89 -10.78
C THR A 176 6.56 -14.58 -9.94
N VAL A 177 6.65 -13.59 -9.04
CA VAL A 177 5.57 -13.14 -8.16
C VAL A 177 4.70 -12.10 -8.86
N ASP A 178 3.38 -12.29 -8.81
CA ASP A 178 2.43 -11.48 -9.56
C ASP A 178 2.44 -9.99 -9.21
N LEU A 179 2.84 -9.63 -7.98
CA LEU A 179 2.89 -8.25 -7.51
C LEU A 179 3.91 -7.41 -8.30
N VAL A 180 5.00 -8.04 -8.72
CA VAL A 180 6.13 -7.41 -9.41
C VAL A 180 6.17 -7.77 -10.90
N ARG A 181 5.08 -8.33 -11.43
CA ARG A 181 4.97 -8.67 -12.85
C ARG A 181 5.20 -7.43 -13.72
N GLY A 182 6.12 -7.54 -14.67
CA GLY A 182 6.48 -6.45 -15.59
C GLY A 182 7.44 -5.41 -14.99
N PHE A 183 7.86 -5.58 -13.73
CA PHE A 183 8.97 -4.79 -13.20
C PHE A 183 10.24 -5.16 -13.94
N SER A 184 11.11 -4.16 -14.13
CA SER A 184 12.52 -4.38 -14.43
C SER A 184 13.22 -5.09 -13.27
N ASP A 185 14.25 -5.88 -13.58
CA ASP A 185 15.11 -6.58 -12.62
C ASP A 185 15.68 -5.62 -11.55
N GLU A 186 16.07 -4.43 -12.01
CA GLU A 186 16.44 -3.28 -11.20
C GLU A 186 15.53 -2.09 -11.49
N PHE A 187 15.14 -1.36 -10.45
CA PHE A 187 14.27 -0.20 -10.57
C PHE A 187 14.54 0.85 -9.51
N LEU A 188 13.93 2.02 -9.68
CA LEU A 188 14.11 3.16 -8.78
C LEU A 188 12.84 3.39 -7.96
N ALA A 189 12.98 3.63 -6.66
CA ALA A 189 11.88 4.05 -5.81
C ALA A 189 12.30 5.10 -4.77
N PRO A 190 11.40 6.05 -4.44
CA PRO A 190 11.66 7.05 -3.41
C PRO A 190 11.54 6.47 -1.99
N HIS A 191 12.38 6.96 -1.09
CA HIS A 191 12.28 6.75 0.37
C HIS A 191 12.37 8.11 1.08
N SER A 192 11.62 8.27 2.17
CA SER A 192 11.69 9.45 3.06
C SER A 192 11.32 9.02 4.49
N ARG A 193 12.32 8.56 5.25
CA ARG A 193 12.14 7.97 6.59
C ARG A 193 13.41 8.06 7.45
N HIS A 194 13.22 8.15 8.76
CA HIS A 194 14.23 8.11 9.81
C HIS A 194 14.41 6.74 10.44
N THR A 195 13.52 5.79 10.16
CA THR A 195 13.58 4.44 10.72
C THR A 195 13.54 3.37 9.62
N ASP A 196 14.00 2.17 9.93
CA ASP A 196 14.01 1.01 9.02
C ASP A 196 13.64 -0.29 9.75
N VAL A 197 13.53 -1.37 8.99
CA VAL A 197 13.23 -2.72 9.45
C VAL A 197 14.33 -3.70 9.03
N SER A 198 14.55 -4.75 9.81
CA SER A 198 15.66 -5.68 9.59
C SER A 198 15.40 -6.61 8.40
N ILE A 199 16.24 -6.52 7.35
CA ILE A 199 16.22 -7.46 6.21
C ILE A 199 16.36 -8.91 6.69
N ASP A 200 17.24 -9.15 7.67
CA ASP A 200 17.54 -10.49 8.14
C ASP A 200 16.37 -11.08 8.93
N GLU A 201 15.69 -10.28 9.76
CA GLU A 201 14.46 -10.74 10.42
C GLU A 201 13.37 -11.08 9.39
N ILE A 202 13.18 -10.24 8.37
CA ILE A 202 12.20 -10.48 7.31
C ILE A 202 12.52 -11.75 6.52
N ARG A 203 13.78 -11.96 6.15
CA ARG A 203 14.22 -13.15 5.38
C ARG A 203 14.05 -14.44 6.17
N ASN A 204 14.27 -14.38 7.49
CA ASN A 204 14.20 -15.55 8.37
C ASN A 204 12.79 -15.79 8.93
N HIS A 205 11.87 -14.83 8.80
CA HIS A 205 10.50 -14.99 9.28
C HIS A 205 9.73 -16.05 8.47
N PRO A 206 9.12 -17.06 9.09
CA PRO A 206 8.50 -18.19 8.39
C PRO A 206 7.29 -17.80 7.54
N ASP A 207 6.63 -16.68 7.84
CA ASP A 207 5.41 -16.24 7.14
C ASP A 207 5.62 -15.07 6.18
N LEU A 208 6.87 -14.60 6.00
CA LEU A 208 7.17 -13.48 5.12
C LEU A 208 8.02 -13.90 3.91
N ARG A 209 7.96 -13.06 2.89
CA ARG A 209 8.84 -13.06 1.73
C ARG A 209 9.30 -11.65 1.45
N LEU A 210 10.62 -11.45 1.43
CA LEU A 210 11.22 -10.22 0.91
C LEU A 210 11.23 -10.31 -0.62
N LEU A 211 10.46 -9.43 -1.29
CA LEU A 211 10.34 -9.37 -2.75
C LEU A 211 11.30 -8.38 -3.39
N SER A 212 11.65 -7.32 -2.65
CA SER A 212 12.57 -6.30 -3.14
C SER A 212 13.34 -5.63 -2.01
N TYR A 213 14.59 -5.26 -2.27
CA TYR A 213 15.44 -4.53 -1.34
C TYR A 213 16.42 -3.62 -2.09
N SER A 214 17.02 -2.68 -1.38
CA SER A 214 18.10 -1.81 -1.82
C SER A 214 19.29 -2.00 -0.89
N GLU A 215 20.51 -2.05 -1.43
CA GLU A 215 21.73 -2.03 -0.62
C GLU A 215 21.85 -0.72 0.19
N ASP A 216 21.32 0.39 -0.35
CA ASP A 216 21.42 1.73 0.26
C ASP A 216 20.18 2.11 1.10
N ALA A 217 19.03 1.49 0.83
CA ALA A 217 17.74 1.85 1.42
C ALA A 217 16.96 0.66 2.02
N GLY A 218 17.63 -0.45 2.31
CA GLY A 218 17.06 -1.55 3.10
C GLY A 218 15.94 -2.34 2.41
N ALA A 219 15.12 -3.01 3.21
CA ALA A 219 13.97 -3.77 2.71
C ALA A 219 12.97 -2.82 2.03
N PHE A 220 12.36 -3.22 0.92
CA PHE A 220 11.44 -2.36 0.18
C PHE A 220 10.04 -2.96 -0.01
N ILE A 221 9.92 -4.08 -0.74
CA ILE A 221 8.65 -4.78 -0.92
C ILE A 221 8.72 -6.08 -0.14
N ILE A 222 7.77 -6.24 0.78
CA ILE A 222 7.63 -7.43 1.62
C ILE A 222 6.19 -7.92 1.47
N GLN A 223 6.02 -9.23 1.42
CA GLN A 223 4.71 -9.85 1.26
C GLN A 223 4.56 -11.01 2.24
N SER A 224 3.40 -11.14 2.87
CA SER A 224 3.06 -12.33 3.65
C SER A 224 2.82 -13.53 2.74
N LYS A 225 3.16 -14.74 3.19
CA LYS A 225 3.03 -15.96 2.37
C LYS A 225 1.59 -16.32 2.02
N ASP A 226 0.63 -15.86 2.82
CA ASP A 226 -0.81 -15.95 2.55
C ASP A 226 -1.32 -14.83 1.62
N THR A 227 -0.41 -13.99 1.10
CA THR A 227 -0.61 -12.88 0.15
C THR A 227 -1.54 -11.76 0.61
N LYS A 228 -2.07 -11.82 1.85
CA LYS A 228 -3.00 -10.83 2.40
C LYS A 228 -2.35 -9.51 2.77
N HIS A 229 -1.07 -9.51 3.17
CA HIS A 229 -0.36 -8.33 3.65
C HIS A 229 0.81 -7.99 2.72
N ILE A 230 0.82 -6.76 2.20
CA ILE A 230 1.87 -6.22 1.34
C ILE A 230 2.43 -4.96 2.00
N MET A 231 3.70 -4.99 2.36
CA MET A 231 4.36 -3.90 3.07
C MET A 231 5.40 -3.25 2.15
N ILE A 232 5.21 -1.96 1.89
CA ILE A 232 6.05 -1.11 1.03
C ILE A 232 6.71 -0.06 1.93
N THR A 233 8.01 -0.15 2.17
CA THR A 233 8.69 0.75 3.13
C THR A 233 9.05 2.12 2.54
N GLY A 234 9.00 2.26 1.20
CA GLY A 234 9.18 3.52 0.48
C GLY A 234 7.86 4.07 -0.08
N HIS A 235 7.95 4.98 -1.05
CA HIS A 235 6.84 5.84 -1.46
C HIS A 235 6.57 5.87 -2.97
N LEU A 236 6.27 4.73 -3.59
CA LEU A 236 5.98 4.70 -5.04
C LEU A 236 4.77 5.58 -5.44
N GLU A 237 3.93 5.99 -4.51
CA GLU A 237 2.84 6.93 -4.74
C GLU A 237 3.26 8.39 -4.94
N TYR A 238 4.49 8.75 -4.57
CA TYR A 238 4.93 10.15 -4.59
C TYR A 238 4.92 10.77 -5.99
N ASP A 239 4.48 12.03 -6.04
CA ASP A 239 4.69 12.91 -7.19
C ASP A 239 6.16 13.29 -7.33
N ALA A 240 6.53 13.70 -8.55
CA ALA A 240 7.89 14.13 -8.88
C ALA A 240 8.43 15.17 -7.90
N THR A 241 7.59 16.09 -7.42
CA THR A 241 7.95 17.24 -6.57
C THR A 241 7.89 16.96 -5.07
N THR A 242 7.40 15.80 -4.63
CA THR A 242 7.08 15.57 -3.21
C THR A 242 8.29 15.73 -2.29
N LEU A 243 9.43 15.13 -2.65
CA LEU A 243 10.67 15.27 -1.88
C LEU A 243 11.26 16.69 -1.96
N ALA A 244 11.01 17.43 -3.05
CA ALA A 244 11.41 18.84 -3.16
C ALA A 244 10.60 19.70 -2.19
N ASP A 245 9.27 19.49 -2.13
CA ASP A 245 8.38 20.19 -1.21
C ASP A 245 8.81 19.93 0.25
N GLU A 246 9.10 18.67 0.59
CA GLU A 246 9.64 18.30 1.92
C GLU A 246 10.97 19.00 2.20
N TYR A 247 11.93 18.92 1.28
CA TYR A 247 13.24 19.54 1.42
C TYR A 247 13.14 21.05 1.65
N HIS A 248 12.40 21.77 0.81
CA HIS A 248 12.26 23.23 0.93
C HIS A 248 11.53 23.64 2.21
N ARG A 249 10.50 22.88 2.63
CA ARG A 249 9.81 23.09 3.89
C ARG A 249 10.76 22.96 5.08
N ASP A 250 11.59 21.92 5.10
CA ASP A 250 12.45 21.62 6.24
C ASP A 250 13.68 22.57 6.27
N VAL A 251 14.21 22.98 5.11
CA VAL A 251 15.17 24.10 5.00
C VAL A 251 14.58 25.39 5.57
N ALA A 252 13.32 25.71 5.25
CA ALA A 252 12.67 26.93 5.73
C ALA A 252 12.45 26.95 7.24
N LYS A 253 12.39 25.78 7.89
CA LYS A 253 12.35 25.64 9.35
C LYS A 253 13.73 25.77 10.01
N GLY A 254 14.81 25.81 9.23
CA GLY A 254 16.18 25.82 9.73
C GLY A 254 16.66 24.46 10.22
N GLU A 255 16.00 23.36 9.80
CA GLU A 255 16.47 22.02 10.11
C GLU A 255 17.73 21.69 9.29
N PRO A 256 18.72 21.00 9.87
CA PRO A 256 19.87 20.51 9.11
C PRO A 256 19.41 19.37 8.21
N VAL A 257 19.03 19.69 6.98
CA VAL A 257 18.56 18.72 5.97
C VAL A 257 19.52 18.60 4.80
N ASP A 258 19.79 17.36 4.43
CA ASP A 258 20.55 17.05 3.22
C ASP A 258 19.66 17.07 1.99
N ILE A 259 20.29 17.36 0.85
CA ILE A 259 19.66 17.22 -0.47
C ILE A 259 19.26 15.74 -0.64
N PRO A 260 18.00 15.44 -1.03
CA PRO A 260 17.59 14.07 -1.28
C PRO A 260 18.49 13.39 -2.33
N VAL A 261 18.93 12.17 -2.02
CA VAL A 261 19.89 11.41 -2.82
C VAL A 261 19.30 11.12 -4.21
N ASN A 262 20.09 11.29 -5.27
CA ASN A 262 19.73 10.99 -6.67
C ASN A 262 18.42 11.61 -7.16
N TYR A 263 18.00 12.74 -6.59
CA TYR A 263 16.68 13.33 -6.85
C TYR A 263 16.74 14.56 -7.75
N PHE A 264 17.47 15.61 -7.32
CA PHE A 264 17.61 16.83 -8.09
C PHE A 264 18.67 16.67 -9.21
N PRO A 265 18.42 17.14 -10.44
CA PRO A 265 19.42 17.17 -11.49
C PRO A 265 20.71 17.85 -11.03
N ASN A 266 21.85 17.12 -11.11
CA ASN A 266 23.17 17.59 -10.64
C ASN A 266 23.20 18.02 -9.16
N ASN A 267 22.31 17.48 -8.32
CA ASN A 267 22.15 17.90 -6.92
C ASN A 267 21.89 19.41 -6.75
N ASP A 268 21.18 20.03 -7.70
CA ASP A 268 20.79 21.44 -7.65
C ASP A 268 19.30 21.58 -7.31
N PRO A 269 18.93 21.99 -6.07
CA PRO A 269 17.55 22.15 -5.64
C PRO A 269 16.74 23.20 -6.40
N SER A 270 17.36 24.01 -7.27
CA SER A 270 16.65 24.93 -8.16
C SER A 270 16.12 24.26 -9.43
N LYS A 271 16.54 23.02 -9.71
CA LYS A 271 16.14 22.27 -10.92
C LYS A 271 14.95 21.38 -10.63
N GLU A 272 14.06 21.27 -11.62
CA GLU A 272 12.88 20.40 -11.50
C GLU A 272 13.30 18.91 -11.47
N PRO A 273 12.87 18.14 -10.45
CA PRO A 273 13.18 16.72 -10.32
C PRO A 273 12.38 15.89 -11.34
N LYS A 274 12.99 14.80 -11.81
CA LYS A 274 12.32 13.86 -12.74
C LYS A 274 11.68 12.73 -11.95
N ASN A 275 10.46 12.36 -12.30
CA ASN A 275 9.84 11.14 -11.78
C ASN A 275 10.37 9.92 -12.56
N THR A 276 11.40 9.29 -11.99
CA THR A 276 12.09 8.11 -12.52
C THR A 276 11.46 6.78 -12.07
N TRP A 277 10.49 6.81 -11.15
CA TRP A 277 9.83 5.62 -10.57
C TRP A 277 8.40 5.39 -11.08
N ARG A 278 7.87 6.30 -11.91
CA ARG A 278 6.48 6.32 -12.38
C ARG A 278 6.00 4.99 -12.93
N ALA A 279 6.81 4.33 -13.76
CA ALA A 279 6.42 3.06 -14.40
C ALA A 279 6.13 1.98 -13.35
N HIS A 280 7.06 1.78 -12.41
CA HIS A 280 6.95 0.81 -11.32
C HIS A 280 5.83 1.15 -10.34
N SER A 281 5.53 2.44 -10.19
CA SER A 281 4.37 2.92 -9.42
C SER A 281 3.06 2.41 -10.03
N HIS A 282 2.85 2.65 -11.32
CA HIS A 282 1.66 2.18 -12.02
C HIS A 282 1.58 0.65 -12.05
N LEU A 283 2.70 -0.04 -12.26
CA LEU A 283 2.74 -1.50 -12.27
C LEU A 283 2.40 -2.09 -10.90
N LEU A 284 2.94 -1.55 -9.80
CA LEU A 284 2.65 -2.06 -8.45
C LEU A 284 1.16 -2.04 -8.16
N PHE A 285 0.53 -0.88 -8.34
CA PHE A 285 -0.88 -0.70 -8.01
C PHE A 285 -1.79 -1.44 -8.98
N TYR A 286 -1.45 -1.50 -10.27
CA TYR A 286 -2.18 -2.32 -11.23
C TYR A 286 -2.11 -3.81 -10.87
N ASN A 287 -0.92 -4.33 -10.56
CA ASN A 287 -0.73 -5.73 -10.20
C ASN A 287 -1.45 -6.07 -8.89
N TRP A 288 -1.37 -5.20 -7.88
CA TRP A 288 -2.10 -5.36 -6.64
C TRP A 288 -3.61 -5.44 -6.87
N LEU A 289 -4.19 -4.44 -7.56
CA LEU A 289 -5.62 -4.41 -7.86
C LEU A 289 -6.07 -5.63 -8.66
N ASN A 290 -5.27 -6.08 -9.63
CA ASN A 290 -5.68 -7.15 -10.52
C ASN A 290 -5.51 -8.55 -9.90
N TYR A 291 -4.37 -8.84 -9.26
CA TYR A 291 -4.01 -10.19 -8.83
C TYR A 291 -4.25 -10.46 -7.34
N TYR A 292 -4.38 -9.43 -6.50
CA TYR A 292 -4.53 -9.59 -5.06
C TYR A 292 -5.88 -9.08 -4.54
N VAL A 293 -6.52 -8.18 -5.29
CA VAL A 293 -7.83 -7.64 -4.94
C VAL A 293 -8.91 -8.28 -5.82
N TYR A 294 -8.88 -8.04 -7.12
CA TYR A 294 -9.95 -8.45 -8.03
C TYR A 294 -10.11 -9.98 -8.15
N GLN A 295 -9.03 -10.69 -8.45
CA GLN A 295 -9.09 -12.13 -8.71
C GLN A 295 -9.29 -12.98 -7.46
N GLU A 296 -8.93 -12.44 -6.29
CA GLU A 296 -8.99 -13.16 -5.02
C GLU A 296 -10.28 -12.87 -4.24
N THR A 297 -10.99 -11.77 -4.55
CA THR A 297 -12.21 -11.45 -3.81
C THR A 297 -13.42 -12.17 -4.41
N PRO A 298 -14.23 -12.87 -3.60
CA PRO A 298 -15.50 -13.43 -4.05
C PRO A 298 -16.41 -12.38 -4.69
N TYR A 299 -17.27 -12.82 -5.62
CA TYR A 299 -18.25 -11.92 -6.24
C TYR A 299 -19.20 -11.34 -5.18
N ASP A 300 -19.78 -12.20 -4.33
CA ASP A 300 -20.65 -11.78 -3.22
C ASP A 300 -19.82 -11.41 -1.99
N TRP A 301 -19.40 -10.14 -1.89
CA TRP A 301 -18.51 -9.63 -0.83
C TRP A 301 -18.96 -8.27 -0.31
N HIS A 302 -20.07 -8.23 0.43
CA HIS A 302 -20.75 -6.96 0.75
C HIS A 302 -20.89 -6.66 2.25
N PHE A 303 -21.41 -7.59 3.05
CA PHE A 303 -21.73 -7.35 4.46
C PHE A 303 -21.33 -8.51 5.36
N VAL A 304 -21.08 -8.21 6.63
CA VAL A 304 -21.02 -9.23 7.69
C VAL A 304 -22.42 -9.32 8.29
N GLU A 305 -23.05 -10.48 8.24
CA GLU A 305 -24.26 -10.74 9.04
C GLU A 305 -23.87 -10.68 10.52
N GLU A 306 -24.51 -9.79 11.29
CA GLU A 306 -24.44 -9.87 12.76
C GLU A 306 -25.19 -11.16 13.14
N ASN A 307 -24.47 -12.15 13.67
CA ASN A 307 -25.09 -13.38 14.16
C ASN A 307 -26.19 -13.03 15.17
N GLU A 308 -27.42 -13.49 14.91
CA GLU A 308 -28.61 -13.34 15.77
C GLU A 308 -28.54 -14.21 17.05
N GLU A 309 -27.42 -14.21 17.79
CA GLU A 309 -27.34 -14.92 19.09
C GLU A 309 -27.63 -14.03 20.32
N ASP A 310 -27.89 -12.73 20.14
CA ASP A 310 -28.24 -11.79 21.22
C ASP A 310 -29.67 -11.21 21.12
N GLN A 311 -30.61 -11.90 20.47
CA GLN A 311 -32.02 -11.55 20.59
C GLN A 311 -32.63 -12.14 21.88
N ILE A 312 -32.61 -11.32 22.93
CA ILE A 312 -33.46 -11.47 24.11
C ILE A 312 -34.92 -11.47 23.64
N GLU A 313 -35.60 -12.60 23.84
CA GLU A 313 -37.06 -12.72 23.72
C GLU A 313 -37.74 -11.64 24.57
N TYR A 314 -38.46 -10.73 23.92
CA TYR A 314 -39.58 -10.06 24.56
C TYR A 314 -40.87 -10.63 23.97
N HIS A 315 -41.45 -11.58 24.70
CA HIS A 315 -42.86 -11.91 24.59
C HIS A 315 -43.72 -10.68 24.90
N ILE A 316 -44.74 -10.45 24.07
CA ILE A 316 -46.02 -9.89 24.51
C ILE A 316 -47.12 -10.78 23.95
#